data_AF-A0A959WD02-F1
#
_entry.id   AF-A0A959WD02-F1
#
_cell.length_a   1.000
_cell.length_b   1.000
_cell.length_c   1.000
_cell.angle_alpha   90.00
_cell.angle_beta   90.00
_cell.angle_gamma   90.00
#
_symmetry.space_group_name_H-M   'P 1'
#
loop_
_entity.id
_entity.type
_entity.pdbx_description
1 polymer ?
#
loop_
_entity_poly.entity_id
_entity_poly.type
_entity_poly.pdbx_seq_one_letter_code
_entity_poly.pdbx_strand_id
1 'polypeptide(L)'
;MQDSEPTELIYVPGASWAPIIVAAAITAFAAGTFMGWFLWLVGAFLLLIGARSWWKSSSDEISRMRREQHTDTAVIPAQPVRRAE
;
A
#
# COMPACT_ATOMS: atom_id res chain seq x y z
N MET A 1 -3.61 -13.45 24.48
CA MET A 1 -2.64 -12.83 23.55
C MET A 1 -2.98 -11.36 23.56
N GLN A 2 -2.15 -10.55 24.21
CA GLN A 2 -2.33 -9.10 24.25
C GLN A 2 -1.85 -8.60 22.89
N ASP A 3 -2.77 -8.16 22.04
CA ASP A 3 -2.40 -7.44 20.84
C ASP A 3 -1.80 -6.11 21.28
N SER A 4 -0.49 -5.97 21.08
CA SER A 4 0.25 -4.74 21.35
C SER A 4 -0.40 -3.60 20.57
N GLU A 5 -1.11 -2.72 21.27
CA GLU A 5 -1.71 -1.53 20.70
C GLU A 5 -0.58 -0.70 20.03
N PRO A 6 -0.70 -0.31 18.75
CA PRO A 6 0.40 0.35 18.04
C PRO A 6 0.71 1.71 18.68
N THR A 7 1.80 1.78 19.45
CA THR A 7 2.31 3.00 20.08
C THR A 7 2.95 3.97 19.07
N GLU A 8 3.14 3.56 17.80
CA GLU A 8 3.79 4.36 16.76
C GLU A 8 2.79 5.11 15.88
N LEU A 9 3.08 6.40 15.64
CA LEU A 9 2.39 7.31 14.72
C LEU A 9 2.46 6.88 13.24
N ILE A 10 3.04 5.72 12.93
CA ILE A 10 3.34 5.26 11.56
C ILE A 10 2.35 4.16 11.18
N TYR A 11 1.57 4.41 10.14
CA TYR A 11 0.67 3.40 9.57
C TYR A 11 1.47 2.36 8.80
N VAL A 12 1.39 1.09 9.21
CA VAL A 12 1.97 -0.03 8.47
C VAL A 12 0.87 -0.76 7.72
N PRO A 13 0.89 -0.79 6.37
CA PRO A 13 -0.13 -1.48 5.60
C PRO A 13 -0.07 -2.99 5.83
N GLY A 14 -1.23 -3.64 5.74
CA GLY A 14 -1.32 -5.09 5.81
C GLY A 14 -0.60 -5.80 4.66
N ALA A 15 -0.32 -7.10 4.82
CA ALA A 15 0.29 -7.89 3.76
C ALA A 15 -0.61 -7.90 2.50
N SER A 16 -0.06 -7.54 1.34
CA SER A 16 -0.80 -7.45 0.08
C SER A 16 -0.03 -8.06 -1.09
N TRP A 17 -0.73 -8.87 -1.89
CA TRP A 17 -0.21 -9.43 -3.14
C TRP A 17 -0.40 -8.49 -4.34
N ALA A 18 -1.14 -7.39 -4.16
CA ALA A 18 -1.45 -6.46 -5.23
C ALA A 18 -0.21 -5.93 -5.98
N PRO A 19 0.91 -5.55 -5.31
CA PRO A 19 2.09 -5.04 -6.01
C PRO A 19 2.69 -6.05 -7.00
N ILE A 20 2.78 -7.33 -6.61
CA ILE A 20 3.33 -8.40 -7.45
C ILE A 20 2.42 -8.67 -8.64
N ILE A 21 1.11 -8.72 -8.43
CA ILE A 21 0.13 -8.96 -9.48
C ILE A 21 0.14 -7.82 -10.50
N VAL A 22 0.18 -6.56 -10.03
CA VAL A 22 0.25 -5.38 -10.91
C VAL A 22 1.55 -5.37 -11.70
N ALA A 23 2.69 -5.65 -11.06
CA ALA A 23 3.96 -5.76 -11.76
C ALA A 23 3.91 -6.82 -12.87
N ALA A 24 3.39 -8.02 -12.57
CA ALA A 24 3.24 -9.09 -13.56
C ALA A 24 2.30 -8.69 -14.71
N ALA A 25 1.21 -7.98 -14.42
CA ALA A 25 0.29 -7.48 -15.43
C ALA A 25 0.95 -6.43 -16.34
N ILE A 26 1.72 -5.49 -15.78
CA ILE A 26 2.52 -4.53 -16.56
C ILE A 26 3.51 -5.26 -17.45
N THR A 27 4.23 -6.25 -16.92
CA THR A 27 5.19 -7.05 -17.70
C THR A 27 4.50 -7.78 -18.84
N ALA A 28 3.35 -8.43 -18.60
CA ALA A 28 2.60 -9.12 -19.66
C ALA A 28 2.08 -8.15 -20.72
N PHE A 29 1.60 -6.98 -20.31
CA PHE A 29 1.13 -5.92 -21.22
C PHE A 29 2.26 -5.40 -22.11
N ALA A 30 3.42 -5.08 -21.50
CA ALA A 30 4.60 -4.60 -22.21
C ALA A 30 5.26 -5.68 -23.08
N ALA A 31 5.30 -6.94 -22.64
CA ALA A 31 5.78 -8.04 -23.47
C ALA A 31 4.83 -8.28 -24.65
N GLY A 32 3.51 -8.16 -24.41
CA GLY A 32 2.47 -8.32 -25.41
C GLY A 32 2.56 -7.34 -26.57
N THR A 33 3.08 -6.11 -26.37
CA THR A 33 3.29 -5.17 -27.48
C THR A 33 4.31 -5.70 -28.51
N PHE A 34 5.19 -6.62 -28.12
CA PHE A 34 6.22 -7.19 -29.01
C PHE A 34 5.95 -8.65 -29.40
N MET A 35 5.36 -9.46 -28.51
CA MET A 35 5.10 -10.89 -28.75
C MET A 35 3.74 -11.19 -29.40
N GLY A 36 2.78 -10.26 -29.34
CA GLY A 36 1.50 -10.40 -30.03
C GLY A 36 0.29 -9.89 -29.23
N TRP A 37 -0.75 -9.51 -29.98
CA TRP A 37 -1.96 -8.84 -29.47
C TRP A 37 -2.68 -9.62 -28.35
N PHE A 38 -2.60 -10.96 -28.33
CA PHE A 38 -3.24 -11.77 -27.29
C PHE A 38 -2.64 -11.51 -25.91
N LEU A 39 -1.31 -11.51 -25.77
CA LEU A 39 -0.63 -11.22 -24.50
C LEU A 39 -0.86 -9.77 -24.08
N TRP A 40 -0.94 -8.86 -25.04
CA TRP A 40 -1.26 -7.46 -24.78
C TRP A 40 -2.65 -7.31 -24.16
N LEU A 41 -3.68 -7.97 -24.72
CA LEU A 41 -5.03 -7.96 -24.16
C LEU A 41 -5.10 -8.60 -22.77
N VAL A 42 -4.44 -9.75 -22.58
CA VAL A 42 -4.40 -10.42 -21.28
C VAL A 42 -3.74 -9.54 -20.23
N GLY A 43 -2.59 -8.93 -20.55
CA GLY A 43 -1.90 -7.99 -19.68
C GLY A 43 -2.75 -6.77 -19.35
N ALA A 44 -3.41 -6.18 -20.35
CA ALA A 44 -4.30 -5.03 -20.16
C ALA A 44 -5.47 -5.36 -19.22
N PHE A 45 -6.12 -6.51 -19.44
CA PHE A 45 -7.24 -6.96 -18.62
C PHE A 45 -6.82 -7.21 -17.17
N LEU A 46 -5.71 -7.92 -16.96
CA LEU A 46 -5.15 -8.16 -15.62
C LEU A 46 -4.74 -6.85 -14.93
N LEU A 47 -4.18 -5.91 -15.68
CA LEU A 47 -3.78 -4.61 -15.14
C LEU A 47 -4.99 -3.82 -14.64
N LEU A 48 -6.08 -3.81 -15.39
CA LEU A 48 -7.32 -3.14 -14.99
C LEU A 48 -7.92 -3.75 -13.72
N ILE A 49 -7.98 -5.08 -13.64
CA ILE A 49 -8.49 -5.78 -12.45
C ILE A 49 -7.58 -5.54 -11.24
N GLY A 50 -6.27 -5.67 -11.43
CA GLY A 50 -5.27 -5.45 -10.38
C GLY A 50 -5.32 -4.03 -9.84
N ALA A 51 -5.36 -3.03 -10.73
CA ALA A 51 -5.48 -1.63 -10.36
C ALA A 51 -6.79 -1.35 -9.61
N ARG A 52 -7.93 -1.88 -10.08
CA ARG A 52 -9.21 -1.73 -9.38
C ARG A 52 -9.21 -2.37 -7.99
N SER A 53 -8.66 -3.57 -7.88
CA SER A 53 -8.57 -4.29 -6.59
C SER A 53 -7.67 -3.53 -5.61
N TRP A 54 -6.52 -3.06 -6.08
CA TRP A 54 -5.59 -2.30 -5.26
C TRP A 54 -6.19 -0.97 -4.82
N TRP A 55 -6.81 -0.23 -5.74
CA TRP A 55 -7.49 1.01 -5.44
C TRP A 55 -8.58 0.83 -4.38
N LYS A 56 -9.40 -0.22 -4.51
CA LYS A 56 -10.45 -0.52 -3.53
C LYS A 56 -9.85 -0.85 -2.17
N SER A 57 -8.82 -1.69 -2.11
CA SER A 57 -8.13 -2.02 -0.86
C SER A 57 -7.55 -0.77 -0.18
N SER A 58 -6.84 0.08 -0.94
CA SER A 58 -6.29 1.33 -0.42
C SER A 58 -7.38 2.29 0.05
N SER A 59 -8.50 2.38 -0.68
CA SER A 59 -9.63 3.22 -0.28
C SER A 59 -10.28 2.73 1.01
N ASP A 60 -10.48 1.42 1.14
CA ASP A 60 -11.02 0.80 2.36
C ASP A 60 -10.07 1.03 3.54
N GLU A 61 -8.76 0.93 3.31
CA GLU A 61 -7.72 1.14 4.32
C GLU A 61 -7.63 2.61 4.78
N ILE A 62 -7.63 3.55 3.84
CA ILE A 62 -7.70 4.99 4.12
C ILE A 62 -8.99 5.36 4.86
N SER A 63 -10.13 4.76 4.48
CA SER A 63 -11.40 5.03 5.15
C SER A 63 -11.43 4.58 6.61
N ARG A 64 -10.57 3.63 6.98
CA ARG A 64 -10.40 3.15 8.36
C ARG A 64 -9.42 4.00 9.16
N MET A 65 -8.59 4.82 8.51
CA MET A 65 -7.70 5.73 9.21
C MET A 65 -8.54 6.79 9.93
N ARG A 66 -8.26 7.01 11.22
CA ARG A 66 -8.96 8.01 12.02
C ARG A 66 -8.74 9.39 11.38
N ARG A 67 -9.83 10.06 10.99
CA ARG A 67 -9.83 11.36 10.31
C ARG A 67 -9.14 12.48 11.09
N GLU A 68 -8.97 12.32 12.40
CA GLU A 68 -8.38 13.29 13.32
C GLU A 68 -7.30 12.63 14.18
N GLN A 69 -6.03 12.97 13.92
CA GLN A 69 -4.93 12.75 14.85
C GLN A 69 -5.02 13.83 15.93
N HIS A 70 -5.59 13.49 17.10
CA HIS A 70 -5.44 14.33 18.28
C HIS A 70 -3.95 14.39 18.64
N THR A 71 -3.36 15.57 18.48
CA THR A 71 -1.97 15.88 18.90
C THR A 71 -1.79 15.77 20.42
N ASP A 72 -2.88 15.72 21.18
CA ASP A 72 -2.89 15.66 22.64
C ASP A 72 -2.51 14.28 23.20
N THR A 73 -2.57 13.22 22.39
CA THR A 73 -2.09 11.88 22.74
C THR A 73 -0.77 11.52 22.05
N ALA A 74 -0.10 12.49 21.42
CA ALA A 74 1.22 12.26 20.86
C ALA A 74 2.18 11.94 22.01
N VAL A 75 2.66 10.69 22.05
CA VAL A 75 3.70 10.27 23.00
C VAL A 75 4.95 11.09 22.69
N ILE A 76 5.14 12.20 23.40
CA ILE A 76 6.39 12.94 23.35
C ILE A 76 7.44 11.98 23.92
N PRO A 77 8.47 11.59 23.15
CA PRO A 77 9.52 10.73 23.67
C PRO A 77 10.13 11.40 24.90
N ALA A 78 10.13 10.70 26.04
CA ALA A 78 10.66 11.22 27.30
C ALA A 78 12.17 11.52 27.26
N GLN A 79 12.85 11.15 26.18
CA GLN A 79 14.26 11.40 25.96
C GLN A 79 14.45 12.75 25.27
N PRO A 80 15.11 13.73 25.90
CA PRO A 80 15.44 14.99 25.25
C PRO A 80 16.38 14.74 24.06
N VAL A 81 16.16 15.47 22.98
CA VAL A 81 17.04 15.48 21.80
C VAL A 81 18.44 15.91 22.27
N ARG A 82 19.38 14.97 22.32
CA ARG A 82 20.80 15.27 22.54
C ARG A 82 21.26 16.09 21.33
N ARG A 83 21.54 17.38 21.53
CA ARG A 83 22.38 18.11 20.56
C ARG A 83 23.75 17.47 20.60
N ALA A 84 24.18 16.94 19.46
CA ALA A 84 25.59 16.70 19.23
C ALA A 84 26.25 18.07 19.08
N GLU A 85 27.18 18.36 19.99
CA GLU A 85 28.12 19.48 19.91
C GLU A 85 29.20 19.18 18.87
#